data_AF-B5EDP6-F1
#
_entry.id   AF-B5EDP6-F1
#
_cell.length_a   1.000
_cell.length_b   1.000
_cell.length_c   1.000
_cell.angle_alpha   90.00
_cell.angle_beta   90.00
_cell.angle_gamma   90.00
#
_symmetry.space_group_name_H-M   'P 1'
#
loop_
_entity.id
_entity.type
_entity.pdbx_description
1 polymer ?
#
loop_
_entity_poly.entity_id
_entity_poly.type
_entity_poly.pdbx_seq_one_letter_code
_entity_poly.pdbx_strand_id
1 'polypeptide(L)' 'MTHTFETQSGLLFSALPIKPIEIFTSDHLDGVCVDNVVTDQSGQRFTILFSEHVNGRVYRLLLLPVAQEVQ' A
#
# COMPACT_ATOMS: atom_id res chain seq x y z
N MET A 1 -9.69 -9.12 7.93
CA MET A 1 -11.12 -9.49 7.86
C MET A 1 -11.70 -8.77 6.67
N THR A 2 -12.09 -9.48 5.62
CA THR A 2 -12.74 -8.88 4.45
C THR A 2 -14.07 -8.23 4.89
N HIS A 3 -14.29 -6.97 4.55
CA HIS A 3 -15.55 -6.29 4.79
C HIS A 3 -16.45 -6.45 3.57
N THR A 4 -17.69 -6.89 3.78
CA THR A 4 -18.69 -6.99 2.72
C THR A 4 -19.50 -5.71 2.70
N PHE A 5 -19.68 -5.14 1.52
CA PHE A 5 -20.46 -3.94 1.25
C PHE A 5 -21.58 -4.29 0.28
N GLU A 6 -22.74 -3.63 0.44
CA GLU A 6 -23.89 -3.77 -0.44
C GLU A 6 -24.22 -2.42 -1.07
N THR A 7 -24.37 -2.39 -2.39
CA THR A 7 -24.82 -1.18 -3.11
C THR A 7 -26.34 -1.02 -3.00
N GLN A 8 -26.86 0.18 -3.31
CA GLN A 8 -28.30 0.41 -3.42
C GLN A 8 -29.02 -0.47 -4.46
N SER A 9 -28.26 -1.05 -5.40
CA SER A 9 -28.77 -1.99 -6.42
C SER A 9 -28.74 -3.46 -5.99
N GLY A 10 -28.26 -3.77 -4.78
CA GLY A 10 -28.13 -5.14 -4.25
C GLY A 10 -26.85 -5.86 -4.65
N LEU A 11 -25.92 -5.21 -5.36
CA LEU A 11 -24.59 -5.77 -5.62
C LEU A 11 -23.79 -5.87 -4.32
N LEU A 12 -23.32 -7.09 -4.00
CA LEU A 12 -22.39 -7.35 -2.90
C LEU A 12 -20.95 -7.33 -3.42
N PHE A 13 -20.07 -6.59 -2.75
CA PHE A 13 -18.64 -6.65 -3.00
C PHE A 13 -17.87 -6.73 -1.68
N SER A 14 -16.79 -7.50 -1.69
CA SER A 14 -15.93 -7.70 -0.54
C SER A 14 -14.67 -6.87 -0.74
N ALA A 15 -14.47 -5.83 0.09
CA ALA A 15 -13.19 -5.13 0.12
C ALA A 15 -12.39 -5.64 1.31
N LEU A 16 -11.12 -5.93 1.10
CA LEU A 16 -10.21 -6.01 2.23
C LEU A 16 -10.21 -4.62 2.91
N PRO A 17 -10.13 -4.54 4.26
CA PRO A 17 -9.82 -3.31 4.94
C PRO A 17 -8.40 -3.00 4.54
N ILE A 18 -8.29 -2.30 3.43
CA ILE A 18 -7.05 -1.77 2.90
C ILE A 18 -6.59 -0.81 3.98
N LYS A 19 -5.66 -1.28 4.83
CA LYS A 19 -4.91 -0.43 5.75
C LYS A 19 -3.67 0.01 4.99
N PRO A 20 -3.74 1.09 4.21
CA PRO A 20 -2.52 1.62 3.67
C PRO A 20 -1.64 2.06 4.84
N ILE A 21 -0.36 1.78 4.75
CA ILE A 21 0.63 2.22 5.73
C ILE A 21 1.25 3.50 5.17
N GLU A 22 1.18 4.56 5.95
CA GLU A 22 1.89 5.80 5.65
C GLU A 22 3.26 5.75 6.32
N ILE A 23 4.31 5.99 5.54
CA ILE A 23 5.68 6.06 6.06
C ILE A 23 6.38 7.32 5.59
N PHE A 24 7.30 7.81 6.43
CA PHE A 24 8.26 8.85 6.08
C PHE A 24 9.64 8.23 6.06
N THR A 25 10.36 8.38 4.96
CA THR A 25 11.74 7.89 4.84
C THR A 25 12.65 8.97 4.33
N SER A 26 13.87 9.03 4.87
CA SER A 26 14.95 9.90 4.43
C SER A 26 15.92 9.20 3.46
N ASP A 27 15.68 7.93 3.17
CA ASP A 27 16.53 7.14 2.29
C ASP A 27 16.40 7.62 0.84
N HIS A 28 17.47 7.44 0.06
CA HIS A 28 17.42 7.70 -1.38
C HIS A 28 16.41 6.76 -2.03
N LEU A 29 15.28 7.33 -2.46
CA LEU A 29 14.20 6.64 -3.15
C LEU A 29 14.50 6.37 -4.64
N ASP A 30 15.77 6.31 -5.04
CA ASP A 30 16.13 6.03 -6.43
C ASP A 30 15.58 4.66 -6.84
N GLY A 31 14.58 4.65 -7.73
CA GLY A 31 13.87 3.44 -8.17
C GLY A 31 12.61 3.07 -7.36
N VAL A 32 12.16 3.91 -6.42
CA VAL A 32 10.89 3.73 -5.69
C VAL A 32 9.80 4.53 -6.40
N CYS A 33 9.15 3.89 -7.37
CA CYS A 33 8.04 4.46 -8.12
C CYS A 33 6.69 3.96 -7.58
N VAL A 34 5.62 4.71 -7.88
CA VAL A 34 4.25 4.19 -7.75
C VAL A 34 4.14 2.87 -8.53
N ASP A 35 3.35 1.95 -8.01
CA ASP A 35 3.15 0.57 -8.47
C ASP A 35 4.33 -0.39 -8.23
N ASN A 36 5.49 0.09 -7.78
CA ASN A 36 6.57 -0.80 -7.38
C ASN A 36 6.19 -1.55 -6.09
N VAL A 37 6.67 -2.80 -6.01
CA VAL A 37 6.51 -3.63 -4.82
C VAL A 37 7.75 -3.52 -3.95
N VAL A 38 7.54 -3.21 -2.68
CA VAL A 38 8.56 -3.22 -1.63
C VAL A 38 8.25 -4.31 -0.62
N THR A 39 9.27 -4.78 0.08
CA THR A 39 9.16 -5.83 1.09
C THR A 39 9.73 -5.32 2.39
N ASP A 40 9.00 -5.50 3.50
CA ASP A 40 9.53 -5.16 4.83
C ASP A 40 10.51 -6.24 5.35
N GLN A 41 11.05 -6.00 6.54
CA GLN A 41 11.99 -6.91 7.19
C GLN A 41 11.37 -8.27 7.56
N SER A 42 10.05 -8.36 7.66
CA SER A 42 9.31 -9.59 7.96
C SER A 42 8.94 -10.37 6.68
N GLY A 43 9.30 -9.86 5.50
CA GLY A 43 8.94 -10.47 4.22
C GLY A 43 7.54 -10.08 3.71
N GLN A 44 6.85 -9.15 4.38
CA GLN A 44 5.54 -8.68 3.92
C GLN A 44 5.71 -7.74 2.73
N ARG A 45 4.93 -7.98 1.68
CA ARG A 45 4.99 -7.22 0.43
C ARG A 45 3.95 -6.11 0.40
N PHE A 46 4.34 -4.96 -0.14
CA PHE A 46 3.49 -3.80 -0.30
C PHE A 46 3.67 -3.16 -1.67
N THR A 47 2.58 -2.71 -2.28
CA THR A 47 2.63 -1.84 -3.47
C THR A 47 2.66 -0.39 -3.04
N ILE A 48 3.53 0.42 -3.65
CA ILE A 48 3.54 1.87 -3.43
C ILE A 48 2.39 2.50 -4.21
N LEU A 49 1.42 3.09 -3.52
CA LEU A 49 0.30 3.80 -4.15
C LEU A 49 0.61 5.28 -4.40
N PHE A 50 1.50 5.85 -3.59
CA PHE A 50 1.78 7.27 -3.60
C PHE A 50 3.20 7.52 -3.10
N SER A 51 3.86 8.51 -3.71
CA SER A 51 5.17 8.99 -3.30
C SER A 51 5.23 10.51 -3.49
N GLU A 52 5.59 11.23 -2.43
CA GLU A 52 5.71 12.68 -2.43
C GLU A 52 7.00 13.10 -1.71
N HIS A 53 7.75 14.00 -2.34
CA HIS A 53 8.88 14.67 -1.70
C HIS A 53 8.35 15.73 -0.72
N VAL A 54 8.78 15.66 0.53
CA VAL A 54 8.31 16.58 1.58
C VAL A 54 9.31 17.71 1.80
N ASN A 55 10.54 17.36 2.20
CA ASN A 55 11.64 18.31 2.37
C ASN A 55 12.98 17.60 2.35
N GLY A 56 14.05 18.28 1.92
CA GLY A 56 15.40 17.71 1.96
C GLY A 56 15.50 16.33 1.30
N ARG A 57 15.72 15.28 2.11
CA ARG A 57 15.72 13.87 1.67
C ARG A 57 14.50 13.08 2.13
N VAL A 58 13.53 13.72 2.78
CA VAL A 58 12.34 13.08 3.34
C VAL A 58 11.26 12.94 2.28
N TYR A 59 10.74 11.73 2.13
CA TYR A 59 9.62 11.37 1.28
C TYR A 59 8.51 10.75 2.12
N ARG A 60 7.27 11.02 1.70
CA ARG A 60 6.06 10.42 2.21
C ARG A 60 5.58 9.36 1.23
N LEU A 61 5.42 8.13 1.70
CA LEU A 61 4.92 7.01 0.91
C LEU A 61 3.61 6.48 1.48
N LEU A 62 2.70 6.07 0.60
CA LEU A 62 1.52 5.30 0.96
C LEU A 62 1.66 3.88 0.41
N LEU A 63 1.71 2.90 1.30
CA LEU A 63 1.99 1.50 0.97
C LEU A 63 0.74 0.64 1.16
N LEU A 64 0.38 -0.15 0.15
CA LEU A 64 -0.75 -1.08 0.17
C LEU A 64 -0.26 -2.51 0.36
N PRO A 65 -0.67 -3.23 1.42
CA PRO A 65 -0.35 -4.66 1.54
C PRO A 65 -0.80 -5.44 0.31
N VAL A 66 0.11 -6.20 -0.30
CA VAL A 66 -0.21 -7.14 -1.37
C VAL A 66 -0.67 -8.44 -0.71
N ALA A 67 -1.85 -8.94 -1.06
CA ALA A 67 -2.28 -10.25 -0.60
C ALA A 67 -1.26 -11.29 -1.07
N GLN A 68 -0.64 -12.02 -0.14
CA GLN A 68 0.13 -13.21 -0.52
C GLN A 68 -0.88 -14.21 -1.08
N GLU A 69 -0.78 -14.52 -2.38
CA GLU A 69 -1.41 -15.72 -2.90
C GLU A 69 -0.80 -16.89 -2.15
N VAL A 70 -1.60 -17.53 -1.30
CA VAL A 70 -1.25 -18.80 -0.68
C VAL A 70 -1.25 -19.81 -1.82
N GLN A 71 -0.06 -20.18 -2.30
CA GLN A 71 0.11 -21.30 -3.23
C GLN A 71 -0.14 -22.63 -2.52
#